data_AF-A0A8D0FLU0-F1
#
_entry.id   AF-A0A8D0FLU0-F1
#
_cell.length_a   1.000
_cell.length_b   1.000
_cell.length_c   1.000
_cell.angle_alpha   90.00
_cell.angle_beta   90.00
_cell.angle_gamma   90.00
#
_symmetry.space_group_name_H-M   'P 1'
#
loop_
_entity.id
_entity.type
_entity.pdbx_description
1 polymer ?
#
loop_
_entity_poly.entity_id
_entity_poly.type
_entity_poly.pdbx_seq_one_letter_code
_entity_poly.pdbx_strand_id
1 'polypeptide(L)'
;HNSPAGLKQKRGRMPAQPTGSPGLAVHAAPRGEGRRTCGLRPMAAYYGTSRVVGGTGAQTGAWPWIVSIQDPWEAGTGHVCGGSLISPQWVLTAAHCFLEASMWRVVVGVNHLTQLGPEAQVRSIKRLLVHPRYSNVTKRNDIALLQLDQPVQCGYYVQLACVPDASLRVSQLTNCYISGWGATTEGNTTAGTTDVLQEAKVHLIDANLCNSSRWYRGAVHPHNLCAGYPQGGIDTCQVGACDKAAPSGTGSPAPS
;
A
#
# COMPACT_ATOMS: atom_id res chain seq x y z
N HIS A 1 5.83 -4.86 82.64
CA HIS A 1 5.32 -3.49 82.45
C HIS A 1 5.33 -3.19 80.96
N ASN A 2 4.26 -2.98 80.19
CA ASN A 2 2.82 -2.80 80.39
C ASN A 2 2.06 -3.61 79.31
N SER A 3 0.97 -4.27 79.70
CA SER A 3 -0.20 -4.58 78.83
C SER A 3 -1.28 -3.49 79.10
N PRO A 4 -2.52 -3.46 78.51
CA PRO A 4 -3.17 -4.32 77.50
C PRO A 4 -4.02 -3.56 76.42
N ALA A 5 -4.72 -4.35 75.60
CA ALA A 5 -6.10 -4.15 75.09
C ALA A 5 -6.37 -3.41 73.75
N GLY A 6 -7.24 -4.04 72.93
CA GLY A 6 -8.31 -3.30 72.25
C GLY A 6 -8.62 -3.67 70.79
N LEU A 7 -9.44 -4.69 70.56
CA LEU A 7 -10.27 -4.80 69.36
C LEU A 7 -11.18 -3.57 69.23
N LYS A 8 -11.16 -2.85 68.10
CA LYS A 8 -12.33 -2.12 67.58
C LYS A 8 -12.39 -2.15 66.05
N GLN A 9 -13.47 -2.77 65.59
CA GLN A 9 -13.94 -2.84 64.21
C GLN A 9 -14.48 -1.47 63.77
N LYS A 10 -13.94 -0.90 62.69
CA LYS A 10 -14.55 0.25 62.00
C LYS A 10 -14.92 -0.16 60.58
N ARG A 11 -16.24 -0.20 60.34
CA ARG A 11 -16.87 -0.38 59.02
C ARG A 11 -16.57 0.87 58.18
N GLY A 12 -15.74 0.71 57.15
CA GLY A 12 -15.59 1.66 56.06
C GLY A 12 -16.43 1.19 54.88
N ARG A 13 -17.45 1.99 54.54
CA ARG A 13 -18.44 1.76 53.49
C ARG A 13 -17.76 1.83 52.11
N MET A 14 -17.84 0.77 51.31
CA MET A 14 -17.45 0.80 49.90
C MET A 14 -18.33 1.79 49.13
N PRO A 15 -17.78 2.71 48.31
CA PRO A 15 -18.58 3.42 47.33
C PRO A 15 -19.00 2.46 46.21
N ALA A 16 -20.28 2.56 45.84
CA ALA A 16 -20.98 1.70 44.92
C ALA A 16 -20.36 1.68 43.52
N GLN A 17 -20.43 0.51 42.87
CA GLN A 17 -20.14 0.32 41.46
C GLN A 17 -21.05 1.21 40.59
N PRO A 18 -20.51 1.90 39.57
CA PRO A 18 -21.35 2.39 38.48
C PRO A 18 -21.83 1.20 37.66
N THR A 19 -23.13 0.97 37.76
CA THR A 19 -23.92 0.08 36.91
C THR A 19 -23.87 0.51 35.45
N GLY A 20 -23.60 -0.43 34.55
CA GLY A 20 -24.11 -0.43 33.18
C GLY A 20 -23.45 0.55 32.21
N SER A 21 -22.47 0.05 31.46
CA SER A 21 -22.31 0.42 30.05
C SER A 21 -22.42 -0.88 29.26
N PRO A 22 -23.23 -0.91 28.18
CA PRO A 22 -23.44 -2.14 27.43
C PRO A 22 -22.09 -2.55 26.85
N GLY A 23 -21.68 -3.78 27.14
CA GLY A 23 -20.50 -4.36 26.52
C GLY A 23 -20.62 -4.15 25.02
N LEU A 24 -19.65 -3.47 24.42
CA LEU A 24 -19.43 -3.55 22.99
C LEU A 24 -19.12 -5.02 22.75
N ALA A 25 -20.14 -5.78 22.35
CA ALA A 25 -19.93 -7.10 21.83
C ALA A 25 -18.93 -6.92 20.69
N VAL A 26 -17.70 -7.34 20.93
CA VAL A 26 -16.73 -7.58 19.87
C VAL A 26 -17.43 -8.60 18.99
N HIS A 27 -18.09 -8.14 17.93
CA HIS A 27 -18.58 -9.00 16.89
C HIS A 27 -17.33 -9.63 16.28
N ALA A 28 -16.94 -10.77 16.85
CA ALA A 28 -16.12 -11.73 16.17
C ALA A 28 -16.74 -11.88 14.78
N ALA A 29 -15.99 -11.50 13.76
CA ALA A 29 -16.36 -11.75 12.39
C ALA A 29 -16.81 -13.22 12.30
N PRO A 30 -17.98 -13.52 11.70
CA PRO A 30 -18.48 -14.87 11.68
C PRO A 30 -17.40 -15.75 11.03
N ARG A 31 -16.96 -16.78 11.76
CA ARG A 31 -16.18 -17.88 11.19
C ARG A 31 -17.10 -18.66 10.25
N GLY A 32 -17.33 -18.09 9.06
CA GLY A 32 -18.07 -18.70 7.98
C GLY A 32 -17.11 -19.35 6.99
N GLU A 33 -17.40 -20.58 6.62
CA GLU A 33 -16.74 -21.36 5.57
C GLU A 33 -16.45 -20.55 4.29
N GLY A 34 -15.19 -20.60 3.85
CA GLY A 34 -14.84 -20.84 2.45
C GLY A 34 -15.10 -19.78 1.38
N ARG A 35 -15.68 -18.61 1.67
CA ARG A 35 -15.72 -17.52 0.67
C ARG A 35 -14.41 -16.75 0.73
N ARG A 36 -13.56 -16.87 -0.29
CA ARG A 36 -12.36 -16.03 -0.46
C ARG A 36 -12.80 -14.58 -0.61
N THR A 37 -12.91 -13.86 0.49
CA THR A 37 -13.21 -12.43 0.52
C THR A 37 -11.93 -11.65 0.21
N CYS A 38 -12.01 -10.75 -0.76
CA CYS A 38 -10.93 -9.86 -1.18
C CYS A 38 -11.49 -8.43 -1.35
N GLY A 39 -10.61 -7.44 -1.47
CA GLY A 39 -10.98 -6.05 -1.73
C GLY A 39 -11.63 -5.32 -0.55
N LEU A 40 -11.64 -5.94 0.63
CA LEU A 40 -12.20 -5.35 1.83
C LEU A 40 -11.19 -4.44 2.52
N ARG A 41 -11.64 -3.26 2.97
CA ARG A 41 -10.87 -2.29 3.76
C ARG A 41 -11.52 -2.09 5.14
N PRO A 42 -11.41 -3.05 6.07
CA PRO A 42 -12.14 -3.01 7.34
C PRO A 42 -11.89 -1.73 8.15
N MET A 43 -10.64 -1.27 8.19
CA MET A 43 -10.27 -0.05 8.90
C MET A 43 -10.74 1.24 8.20
N ALA A 44 -10.79 1.27 6.88
CA ALA A 44 -11.29 2.44 6.15
C ALA A 44 -12.78 2.73 6.45
N ALA A 45 -13.57 1.69 6.69
CA ALA A 45 -14.96 1.83 7.12
C ALA A 45 -15.06 2.40 8.56
N TYR A 46 -14.15 1.99 9.45
CA TYR A 46 -14.09 2.47 10.83
C TYR A 46 -13.75 3.97 10.92
N TYR A 47 -12.84 4.46 10.07
CA TYR A 47 -12.45 5.88 10.06
C TYR A 47 -13.45 6.83 9.38
N GLY A 48 -14.58 6.31 8.87
CA GLY A 48 -15.64 7.15 8.29
C GLY A 48 -15.17 7.95 7.07
N THR A 49 -14.80 7.24 5.99
CA THR A 49 -14.53 7.77 4.63
C THR A 49 -14.15 9.25 4.55
N SER A 50 -12.96 9.63 5.04
CA SER A 50 -12.38 10.91 4.63
C SER A 50 -11.91 10.77 3.19
N ARG A 51 -12.49 11.60 2.32
CA ARG A 51 -12.18 11.64 0.89
C ARG A 51 -10.77 12.23 0.74
N VAL A 52 -9.76 11.39 0.63
CA VAL A 52 -8.36 11.84 0.49
C VAL A 52 -8.15 12.49 -0.89
N VAL A 53 -7.67 13.73 -0.88
CA VAL A 53 -7.28 14.52 -2.05
C VAL A 53 -5.86 15.04 -1.79
N GLY A 54 -4.90 14.73 -2.67
CA GLY A 54 -3.59 15.40 -2.67
C GLY A 54 -2.41 14.71 -1.96
N GLY A 55 -2.30 13.37 -1.96
CA GLY A 55 -1.07 12.70 -1.53
C GLY A 55 -0.75 12.89 -0.04
N THR A 56 -1.60 12.38 0.83
CA THR A 56 -1.42 12.48 2.29
C THR A 56 -1.00 11.14 2.88
N GLY A 57 -0.44 11.17 4.09
CA GLY A 57 -0.20 9.96 4.86
C GLY A 57 -1.50 9.16 5.01
N ALA A 58 -1.43 7.90 4.59
CA ALA A 58 -2.52 6.95 4.72
C ALA A 58 -2.74 6.60 6.20
N GLN A 59 -3.99 6.38 6.55
CA GLN A 59 -4.33 5.85 7.87
C GLN A 59 -3.90 4.38 7.98
N THR A 60 -3.56 3.95 9.19
CA THR A 60 -3.19 2.54 9.45
C THR A 60 -4.29 1.59 9.00
N GLY A 61 -3.94 0.60 8.17
CA GLY A 61 -4.92 -0.34 7.61
C GLY A 61 -5.80 0.23 6.50
N ALA A 62 -5.51 1.43 6.00
CA ALA A 62 -6.20 1.98 4.84
C ALA A 62 -6.02 1.06 3.61
N TRP A 63 -4.85 0.48 3.38
CA TRP A 63 -4.58 -0.42 2.25
C TRP A 63 -4.12 -1.80 2.76
N PRO A 64 -5.03 -2.64 3.26
CA PRO A 64 -4.63 -3.85 4.01
C PRO A 64 -3.98 -4.94 3.15
N TRP A 65 -3.98 -4.80 1.83
CA TRP A 65 -3.28 -5.69 0.90
C TRP A 65 -1.91 -5.17 0.48
N ILE A 66 -1.51 -3.95 0.88
CA ILE A 66 -0.22 -3.40 0.45
C ILE A 66 0.94 -4.18 1.09
N VAL A 67 1.96 -4.44 0.29
CA VAL A 67 3.15 -5.18 0.67
C VAL A 67 4.36 -4.27 0.49
N SER A 68 5.23 -4.25 1.50
CA SER A 68 6.58 -3.70 1.39
C SER A 68 7.56 -4.85 1.15
N ILE A 69 8.27 -4.83 0.02
CA ILE A 69 9.37 -5.75 -0.29
C ILE A 69 10.64 -5.05 0.13
N GLN A 70 11.42 -5.71 1.00
CA GLN A 70 12.57 -5.10 1.65
C GLN A 70 13.84 -5.89 1.42
N ASP A 71 14.92 -5.15 1.15
CA ASP A 71 16.29 -5.62 1.30
C ASP A 71 16.71 -5.42 2.77
N PRO A 72 16.96 -6.50 3.53
CA PRO A 72 17.33 -6.40 4.93
C PRO A 72 18.78 -5.91 5.16
N TRP A 73 19.62 -5.84 4.11
CA TRP A 73 20.99 -5.34 4.20
C TRP A 73 21.11 -3.85 3.87
N GLU A 74 20.10 -3.27 3.23
CA GLU A 74 20.03 -1.83 2.97
C GLU A 74 19.74 -1.04 4.25
N ALA A 75 20.44 0.09 4.42
CA ALA A 75 20.24 0.96 5.56
C ALA A 75 18.88 1.69 5.51
N GLY A 76 18.35 2.07 6.67
CA GLY A 76 17.07 2.79 6.76
C GLY A 76 15.86 1.86 6.73
N THR A 77 14.89 2.12 5.85
CA THR A 77 13.64 1.33 5.76
C THR A 77 13.84 -0.02 5.08
N GLY A 78 14.91 -0.16 4.29
CA GLY A 78 15.16 -1.29 3.41
C GLY A 78 14.11 -1.48 2.32
N HIS A 79 13.13 -0.58 2.15
CA HIS A 79 12.06 -0.74 1.15
C HIS A 79 12.60 -0.56 -0.25
N VAL A 80 12.38 -1.58 -1.09
CA VAL A 80 12.84 -1.58 -2.49
C VAL A 80 11.65 -1.51 -3.44
N CYS A 81 10.59 -2.28 -3.18
CA CYS A 81 9.44 -2.36 -4.06
C CYS A 81 8.13 -2.56 -3.30
N GLY A 82 7.04 -2.16 -3.95
CA GLY A 82 5.69 -2.48 -3.52
C GLY A 82 5.21 -3.84 -4.03
N GLY A 83 4.12 -4.33 -3.44
CA GLY A 83 3.36 -5.46 -3.94
C GLY A 83 1.93 -5.45 -3.42
N SER A 84 1.13 -6.40 -3.90
CA SER A 84 -0.24 -6.63 -3.46
C SER A 84 -0.41 -8.08 -3.01
N LEU A 85 -0.91 -8.28 -1.80
CA LEU A 85 -1.26 -9.61 -1.29
C LEU A 85 -2.54 -10.10 -1.98
N ILE A 86 -2.43 -11.11 -2.86
CA ILE A 86 -3.58 -11.63 -3.63
C ILE A 86 -4.11 -12.96 -3.07
N SER A 87 -3.33 -13.62 -2.22
CA SER A 87 -3.76 -14.74 -1.38
C SER A 87 -2.90 -14.79 -0.12
N PRO A 88 -3.25 -15.59 0.92
CA PRO A 88 -2.46 -15.64 2.14
C PRO A 88 -0.98 -15.98 1.93
N GLN A 89 -0.61 -16.66 0.83
CA GLN A 89 0.78 -17.06 0.57
C GLN A 89 1.32 -16.53 -0.76
N TRP A 90 0.61 -15.62 -1.44
CA TRP A 90 1.02 -15.10 -2.74
C TRP A 90 0.92 -13.58 -2.81
N VAL A 91 2.02 -12.95 -3.20
CA VAL A 91 2.13 -11.52 -3.49
C VAL A 91 2.32 -11.32 -4.99
N LEU A 92 1.56 -10.38 -5.55
CA LEU A 92 1.72 -9.86 -6.89
C LEU A 92 2.62 -8.62 -6.86
N THR A 93 3.61 -8.55 -7.74
CA THR A 93 4.55 -7.42 -7.82
C THR A 93 5.09 -7.26 -9.24
N ALA A 94 6.01 -6.33 -9.46
CA ALA A 94 6.67 -6.12 -10.73
C ALA A 94 7.89 -7.04 -10.88
N ALA A 95 8.19 -7.46 -12.11
CA ALA A 95 9.34 -8.30 -12.41
C ALA A 95 10.65 -7.52 -12.33
N HIS A 96 10.65 -6.24 -12.71
CA HIS A 96 11.85 -5.40 -12.71
C HIS A 96 12.46 -5.23 -11.30
N CYS A 97 11.66 -5.41 -10.24
CA CYS A 97 12.15 -5.40 -8.88
C CYS A 97 13.24 -6.46 -8.66
N PHE A 98 13.19 -7.60 -9.35
CA PHE A 98 14.03 -8.75 -9.03
C PHE A 98 15.20 -8.98 -9.99
N LEU A 99 15.66 -7.94 -10.70
CA LEU A 99 16.78 -8.06 -11.65
C LEU A 99 18.12 -8.40 -10.94
N GLU A 100 18.35 -7.80 -9.77
CA GLU A 100 19.59 -7.96 -8.98
C GLU A 100 19.31 -8.54 -7.57
N ALA A 101 18.09 -9.02 -7.33
CA ALA A 101 17.63 -9.34 -5.98
C ALA A 101 18.21 -10.67 -5.47
N SER A 102 18.80 -10.64 -4.27
CA SER A 102 19.05 -11.83 -3.48
C SER A 102 18.49 -11.66 -2.06
N MET A 103 17.73 -12.67 -1.61
CA MET A 103 17.22 -12.85 -0.22
C MET A 103 16.50 -11.65 0.45
N TRP A 104 15.64 -11.00 -0.32
CA TRP A 104 14.66 -10.03 0.20
C TRP A 104 13.56 -10.67 1.06
N ARG A 105 12.91 -9.83 1.87
CA ARG A 105 11.75 -10.18 2.70
C ARG A 105 10.49 -9.41 2.30
N VAL A 106 9.35 -9.97 2.68
CA VAL A 106 8.03 -9.36 2.52
C VAL A 106 7.51 -8.91 3.88
N VAL A 107 7.00 -7.68 3.95
CA VAL A 107 6.38 -7.11 5.15
C VAL A 107 4.97 -6.64 4.80
N VAL A 108 3.98 -7.07 5.59
CA VAL A 108 2.56 -6.70 5.44
C VAL A 108 1.97 -6.22 6.76
N GLY A 109 0.83 -5.52 6.70
CA GLY A 109 0.13 -5.03 7.88
C GLY A 109 0.80 -3.81 8.54
N VAL A 110 1.57 -3.05 7.75
CA VAL A 110 2.39 -1.94 8.24
C VAL A 110 1.96 -0.61 7.66
N ASN A 111 2.11 0.46 8.44
CA ASN A 111 1.94 1.84 8.01
C ASN A 111 3.26 2.61 8.03
N HIS A 112 4.08 2.36 9.05
CA HIS A 112 5.44 2.90 9.22
C HIS A 112 6.46 1.80 8.91
N LEU A 113 7.52 2.12 8.16
CA LEU A 113 8.56 1.14 7.80
C LEU A 113 9.68 1.04 8.83
N THR A 114 9.96 2.10 9.58
CA THR A 114 10.94 2.12 10.67
C THR A 114 10.36 1.57 11.98
N GLN A 115 9.02 1.56 12.12
CA GLN A 115 8.31 1.06 13.29
C GLN A 115 7.08 0.23 12.87
N LEU A 116 7.30 -1.06 12.58
CA LEU A 116 6.30 -1.92 11.93
C LEU A 116 4.99 -2.10 12.73
N GLY A 117 5.02 -1.95 14.07
CA GLY A 117 3.85 -2.13 14.94
C GLY A 117 3.45 -3.61 15.14
N PRO A 118 2.46 -3.88 16.00
CA PRO A 118 2.10 -5.26 16.40
C PRO A 118 1.37 -6.07 15.32
N GLU A 119 0.76 -5.40 14.35
CA GLU A 119 0.00 -6.03 13.26
C GLU A 119 0.89 -6.51 12.11
N ALA A 120 2.17 -6.12 12.15
CA ALA A 120 3.14 -6.44 11.12
C ALA A 120 3.41 -7.93 11.03
N GLN A 121 3.45 -8.44 9.81
CA GLN A 121 3.88 -9.80 9.53
C GLN A 121 5.01 -9.79 8.52
N VAL A 122 6.13 -10.39 8.92
CA VAL A 122 7.31 -10.55 8.07
C VAL A 122 7.34 -11.98 7.53
N ARG A 123 7.62 -12.14 6.24
CA ARG A 123 7.76 -13.43 5.57
C ARG A 123 8.99 -13.45 4.67
N SER A 124 9.60 -14.62 4.56
CA SER A 124 10.67 -14.86 3.60
C SER A 124 10.08 -15.24 2.25
N ILE A 125 10.78 -14.93 1.16
CA ILE A 125 10.37 -15.34 -0.18
C ILE A 125 10.83 -16.78 -0.41
N LYS A 126 9.88 -17.71 -0.53
CA LYS A 126 10.16 -19.12 -0.85
C LYS A 126 10.43 -19.32 -2.33
N ARG A 127 9.71 -18.61 -3.19
CA ARG A 127 9.81 -18.74 -4.65
C ARG A 127 9.45 -17.43 -5.33
N LEU A 128 10.26 -17.05 -6.31
CA LEU A 128 9.96 -15.99 -7.27
C LEU A 128 9.51 -16.63 -8.60
N LEU A 129 8.41 -16.14 -9.15
CA LEU A 129 7.90 -16.51 -10.46
C LEU A 129 7.79 -15.26 -11.33
N VAL A 130 8.84 -15.01 -12.12
CA VAL A 130 8.81 -13.95 -13.14
C VAL A 130 7.98 -14.41 -14.32
N HIS A 131 7.18 -13.51 -14.90
CA HIS A 131 6.42 -13.82 -16.09
C HIS A 131 7.36 -14.30 -17.22
N PRO A 132 7.09 -15.44 -17.89
CA PRO A 132 8.02 -16.06 -18.83
C PRO A 132 8.31 -15.22 -20.08
N ARG A 133 7.45 -14.22 -20.36
CA ARG A 133 7.62 -13.24 -21.45
C ARG A 133 8.02 -11.85 -20.95
N TYR A 134 8.50 -11.72 -19.72
CA TYR A 134 9.04 -10.45 -19.23
C TYR A 134 10.25 -10.03 -20.08
N SER A 135 10.34 -8.75 -20.41
CA SER A 135 11.47 -8.18 -21.14
C SER A 135 12.02 -6.98 -20.39
N ASN A 136 13.27 -7.07 -19.91
CA ASN A 136 13.91 -5.97 -19.20
C ASN A 136 14.12 -4.72 -20.08
N VAL A 137 14.29 -4.93 -21.40
CA VAL A 137 14.50 -3.85 -22.37
C VAL A 137 13.21 -3.07 -22.63
N THR A 138 12.11 -3.78 -22.91
CA THR A 138 10.84 -3.14 -23.29
C THR A 138 9.87 -2.94 -22.11
N LYS A 139 10.22 -3.47 -20.94
CA LYS A 139 9.35 -3.56 -19.75
C LYS A 139 7.99 -4.24 -20.02
N ARG A 140 7.89 -5.02 -21.09
CA ARG A 140 6.69 -5.82 -21.38
C ARG A 140 6.53 -6.93 -20.35
N ASN A 141 5.28 -7.20 -19.97
CA ASN A 141 4.90 -8.22 -18.99
C ASN A 141 5.68 -8.08 -17.69
N ASP A 142 5.80 -6.85 -17.18
CA ASP A 142 6.47 -6.51 -15.93
C ASP A 142 5.63 -6.94 -14.72
N ILE A 143 5.54 -8.24 -14.53
CA ILE A 143 4.71 -8.89 -13.53
C ILE A 143 5.43 -10.12 -12.99
N ALA A 144 5.40 -10.28 -11.67
CA ALA A 144 5.96 -11.42 -10.97
C ALA A 144 5.09 -11.82 -9.79
N LEU A 145 5.18 -13.09 -9.41
CA LEU A 145 4.54 -13.64 -8.22
C LEU A 145 5.60 -14.07 -7.21
N LEU A 146 5.39 -13.72 -5.95
CA LEU A 146 6.18 -14.22 -4.82
C LEU A 146 5.35 -15.23 -4.04
N GLN A 147 5.88 -16.43 -3.89
CA GLN A 147 5.38 -17.39 -2.93
C GLN A 147 6.07 -17.14 -1.58
N LEU A 148 5.28 -16.93 -0.54
CA LEU A 148 5.78 -16.75 0.82
C LEU A 148 6.15 -18.12 1.43
N ASP A 149 7.11 -18.13 2.34
CA ASP A 149 7.52 -19.32 3.10
C ASP A 149 6.38 -19.88 3.96
N GLN A 150 5.58 -18.99 4.56
CA GLN A 150 4.38 -19.30 5.32
C GLN A 150 3.24 -18.34 4.97
N PRO A 151 1.97 -18.77 5.08
CA PRO A 151 0.85 -17.86 4.86
C PRO A 151 0.83 -16.73 5.90
N VAL A 152 0.33 -15.57 5.50
CA VAL A 152 -0.01 -14.46 6.41
C VAL A 152 -1.40 -14.68 6.99
N GLN A 153 -1.61 -14.16 8.19
CA GLN A 153 -2.90 -14.19 8.87
C GLN A 153 -3.68 -12.94 8.47
N CYS A 154 -4.84 -13.13 7.84
CA CYS A 154 -5.72 -12.01 7.50
C CYS A 154 -6.45 -11.51 8.75
N GLY A 155 -6.70 -10.20 8.81
CA GLY A 155 -7.35 -9.51 9.91
C GLY A 155 -7.84 -8.12 9.48
N TYR A 156 -7.95 -7.19 10.40
CA TYR A 156 -8.37 -5.81 10.07
C TYR A 156 -7.33 -5.05 9.24
N TYR A 157 -6.04 -5.33 9.46
CA TYR A 157 -4.91 -4.63 8.85
C TYR A 157 -4.23 -5.40 7.72
N VAL A 158 -4.57 -6.69 7.55
CA VAL A 158 -4.05 -7.57 6.49
C VAL A 158 -5.22 -8.22 5.78
N GLN A 159 -5.42 -7.93 4.50
CA GLN A 159 -6.50 -8.47 3.65
C GLN A 159 -5.99 -8.71 2.24
N LEU A 160 -6.76 -9.45 1.46
CA LEU A 160 -6.41 -9.78 0.08
C LEU A 160 -6.92 -8.71 -0.89
N ALA A 161 -6.10 -8.33 -1.86
CA ALA A 161 -6.54 -7.62 -3.05
C ALA A 161 -7.30 -8.58 -3.97
N CYS A 162 -8.37 -8.10 -4.62
CA CYS A 162 -9.02 -8.88 -5.67
C CYS A 162 -8.20 -8.80 -6.96
N VAL A 163 -8.00 -9.95 -7.60
CA VAL A 163 -7.49 -10.01 -8.98
C VAL A 163 -8.68 -9.97 -9.91
N PRO A 164 -8.77 -8.98 -10.83
CA PRO A 164 -9.90 -8.87 -11.74
C PRO A 164 -9.89 -10.00 -12.77
N ASP A 165 -11.09 -10.38 -13.23
CA ASP A 165 -11.23 -11.25 -14.40
C ASP A 165 -10.99 -10.45 -15.70
N ALA A 166 -10.63 -11.16 -16.78
CA ALA A 166 -10.38 -10.57 -18.09
C ALA A 166 -11.60 -9.84 -18.70
N SER A 167 -12.81 -10.11 -18.19
CA SER A 167 -14.03 -9.38 -18.58
C SER A 167 -14.14 -7.97 -18.00
N LEU A 168 -13.28 -7.58 -17.05
CA LEU A 168 -13.36 -6.26 -16.41
C LEU A 168 -13.08 -5.14 -17.43
N ARG A 169 -14.05 -4.24 -17.57
CA ARG A 169 -13.90 -3.03 -18.38
C ARG A 169 -13.18 -1.95 -17.57
N VAL A 170 -11.84 -1.97 -17.63
CA VAL A 170 -11.00 -1.03 -16.87
C VAL A 170 -11.37 0.43 -17.11
N SER A 171 -11.73 0.81 -18.34
CA SER A 171 -12.13 2.18 -18.68
C SER A 171 -13.38 2.70 -17.95
N GLN A 172 -14.14 1.82 -17.29
CA GLN A 172 -15.32 2.19 -16.50
C GLN A 172 -15.00 2.42 -15.01
N LEU A 173 -13.75 2.19 -14.58
CA LEU A 173 -13.34 2.42 -13.20
C LEU A 173 -13.12 3.91 -12.94
N THR A 174 -13.80 4.44 -11.92
CA THR A 174 -13.79 5.87 -11.58
C THR A 174 -13.12 6.18 -10.24
N ASN A 175 -12.85 5.17 -9.43
CA ASN A 175 -12.25 5.29 -8.10
C ASN A 175 -10.95 4.49 -8.01
N CYS A 176 -9.93 4.97 -8.71
CA CYS A 176 -8.59 4.40 -8.68
C CYS A 176 -7.72 5.13 -7.67
N TYR A 177 -6.85 4.38 -7.01
CA TYR A 177 -5.93 4.90 -6.00
C TYR A 177 -4.57 4.26 -6.19
N ILE A 178 -3.53 5.02 -5.84
CA ILE A 178 -2.17 4.54 -5.68
C ILE A 178 -1.80 4.67 -4.20
N SER A 179 -0.96 3.77 -3.73
CA SER A 179 -0.38 3.85 -2.38
C SER A 179 0.99 3.22 -2.36
N GLY A 180 1.85 3.71 -1.47
CA GLY A 180 3.23 3.23 -1.35
C GLY A 180 4.08 4.12 -0.46
N TRP A 181 5.33 3.72 -0.30
CA TRP A 181 6.37 4.43 0.47
C TRP A 181 7.43 5.06 -0.44
N GLY A 182 7.10 5.25 -1.73
CA GLY A 182 7.97 5.90 -2.70
C GLY A 182 8.10 7.40 -2.44
N ALA A 183 8.93 8.08 -3.24
CA ALA A 183 9.13 9.52 -3.12
C ALA A 183 7.80 10.29 -3.32
N THR A 184 7.56 11.29 -2.47
CA THR A 184 6.35 12.14 -2.51
C THR A 184 6.46 13.33 -3.45
N THR A 185 7.63 13.54 -4.08
CA THR A 185 7.89 14.67 -4.95
C THR A 185 8.45 14.21 -6.28
N GLU A 186 7.73 14.51 -7.37
CA GLU A 186 8.15 14.23 -8.73
C GLU A 186 9.51 14.87 -9.03
N GLY A 187 10.45 14.11 -9.60
CA GLY A 187 11.76 14.64 -10.00
C GLY A 187 12.84 14.68 -8.91
N ASN A 188 12.53 14.32 -7.66
CA ASN A 188 13.49 14.36 -6.57
C ASN A 188 14.03 12.94 -6.24
N THR A 189 15.20 12.59 -6.81
CA THR A 189 15.92 11.32 -6.52
C THR A 189 16.47 11.25 -5.09
N THR A 190 16.64 12.40 -4.41
CA THR A 190 17.27 12.47 -3.07
C THR A 190 16.25 12.47 -1.94
N ALA A 191 14.98 12.74 -2.23
CA ALA A 191 13.87 12.40 -1.34
C ALA A 191 13.67 10.88 -1.42
N GLY A 192 14.37 10.14 -0.57
CA GLY A 192 14.24 8.69 -0.43
C GLY A 192 12.81 8.22 -0.09
N THR A 193 12.67 6.94 0.22
CA THR A 193 11.39 6.36 0.65
C THR A 193 10.78 7.12 1.83
N THR A 194 9.46 7.29 1.87
CA THR A 194 8.78 7.81 3.06
C THR A 194 8.65 6.73 4.13
N ASP A 195 8.75 7.12 5.40
CA ASP A 195 8.47 6.17 6.50
C ASP A 195 6.98 5.81 6.56
N VAL A 196 6.11 6.81 6.41
CA VAL A 196 4.65 6.66 6.47
C VAL A 196 4.12 6.31 5.09
N LEU A 197 3.20 5.34 5.02
CA LEU A 197 2.49 4.97 3.80
C LEU A 197 1.75 6.20 3.26
N GLN A 198 1.87 6.45 1.96
CA GLN A 198 1.16 7.52 1.27
C GLN A 198 0.02 6.93 0.44
N GLU A 199 -1.03 7.72 0.21
CA GLU A 199 -2.09 7.38 -0.74
C GLU A 199 -2.53 8.59 -1.56
N ALA A 200 -2.95 8.33 -2.80
CA ALA A 200 -3.54 9.36 -3.64
C ALA A 200 -4.61 8.78 -4.57
N LYS A 201 -5.67 9.55 -4.81
CA LYS A 201 -6.67 9.24 -5.84
C LYS A 201 -6.12 9.62 -7.21
N VAL A 202 -6.28 8.74 -8.19
CA VAL A 202 -5.86 8.96 -9.58
C VAL A 202 -7.03 8.71 -10.54
N HIS A 203 -6.95 9.30 -11.73
CA HIS A 203 -7.91 9.07 -12.81
C HIS A 203 -7.27 8.26 -13.92
N LEU A 204 -8.04 7.33 -14.50
CA LEU A 204 -7.59 6.67 -15.72
C LEU A 204 -7.47 7.68 -16.86
N ILE A 205 -6.37 7.59 -17.58
CA ILE A 205 -6.09 8.41 -18.75
C ILE A 205 -6.25 7.54 -19.99
N ASP A 206 -6.88 8.10 -21.02
CA ASP A 206 -7.01 7.45 -22.31
C ASP A 206 -5.64 7.01 -22.86
N ALA A 207 -5.56 5.76 -23.32
CA ALA A 207 -4.31 5.17 -23.77
C ALA A 207 -3.76 5.88 -25.02
N ASN A 208 -4.60 6.42 -25.91
CA ASN A 208 -4.13 7.15 -27.09
C ASN A 208 -3.55 8.51 -26.70
N LEU A 209 -4.20 9.22 -25.77
CA LEU A 209 -3.66 10.44 -25.20
C LEU A 209 -2.31 10.19 -24.53
N CYS A 210 -2.25 9.16 -23.69
CA CYS A 210 -1.04 8.78 -22.98
C CYS A 210 0.09 8.39 -23.95
N ASN A 211 -0.22 7.62 -24.98
CA ASN A 211 0.75 7.16 -25.96
C ASN A 211 1.04 8.18 -27.07
N SER A 212 0.52 9.40 -26.96
CA SER A 212 0.73 10.45 -27.95
C SER A 212 2.20 10.89 -28.04
N SER A 213 2.56 11.55 -29.15
CA SER A 213 3.92 12.08 -29.38
C SER A 213 4.37 13.12 -28.35
N ARG A 214 3.43 13.74 -27.63
CA ARG A 214 3.74 14.72 -26.59
C ARG A 214 4.14 14.08 -25.27
N TRP A 215 3.72 12.84 -25.02
CA TRP A 215 3.93 12.15 -23.75
C TRP A 215 4.88 10.96 -23.97
N TYR A 216 4.37 9.73 -24.08
CA TYR A 216 5.21 8.54 -24.15
C TYR A 216 5.68 8.15 -25.57
N ARG A 217 5.31 8.90 -26.62
CA ARG A 217 5.84 8.72 -28.00
C ARG A 217 5.76 7.28 -28.54
N GLY A 218 4.66 6.59 -28.30
CA GLY A 218 4.48 5.21 -28.77
C GLY A 218 5.03 4.13 -27.82
N ALA A 219 5.67 4.48 -26.70
CA ALA A 219 6.27 3.52 -25.78
C ALA A 219 5.25 2.75 -24.91
N VAL A 220 4.01 3.23 -24.77
CA VAL A 220 2.95 2.56 -23.99
C VAL A 220 2.43 1.36 -24.79
N HIS A 221 2.48 0.17 -24.22
CA HIS A 221 1.96 -1.05 -24.85
C HIS A 221 0.46 -1.26 -24.57
N PRO A 222 -0.24 -2.07 -25.41
CA PRO A 222 -1.67 -2.35 -25.23
C PRO A 222 -2.04 -3.01 -23.88
N HIS A 223 -1.07 -3.59 -23.18
CA HIS A 223 -1.25 -4.20 -21.85
C HIS A 223 -0.90 -3.26 -20.70
N ASN A 224 -0.58 -2.00 -20.99
CA ASN A 224 -0.38 -0.96 -19.99
C ASN A 224 -1.66 -0.13 -19.81
N LEU A 225 -1.72 0.56 -18.67
CA LEU A 225 -2.77 1.51 -18.34
C LEU A 225 -2.07 2.79 -17.87
N CYS A 226 -2.67 3.93 -18.19
CA CYS A 226 -2.20 5.21 -17.70
C CYS A 226 -3.17 5.75 -16.66
N ALA A 227 -2.64 6.29 -15.56
CA ALA A 227 -3.44 6.90 -14.52
C ALA A 227 -2.69 8.08 -13.89
N GLY A 228 -3.41 9.12 -13.53
CA GLY A 228 -2.84 10.34 -12.95
C GLY A 228 -3.70 11.56 -13.25
N TYR A 229 -3.04 12.70 -13.38
CA TYR A 229 -3.64 13.99 -13.76
C TYR A 229 -2.88 14.57 -14.95
N PRO A 230 -3.55 15.01 -16.04
CA PRO A 230 -2.86 15.59 -17.19
C PRO A 230 -1.98 16.81 -16.88
N GLN A 231 -2.24 17.50 -15.77
CA GLN A 231 -1.47 18.64 -15.30
C GLN A 231 -0.22 18.25 -14.49
N GLY A 232 -0.02 16.96 -14.20
CA GLY A 232 1.07 16.45 -13.34
C GLY A 232 0.78 16.54 -11.83
N GLY A 233 1.81 16.32 -11.00
CA GLY A 233 1.80 16.55 -9.56
C GLY A 233 1.56 15.31 -8.68
N ILE A 234 0.52 14.51 -8.97
CA ILE A 234 0.29 13.23 -8.27
C ILE A 234 0.75 12.09 -9.19
N ASP A 235 1.83 11.42 -8.81
CA ASP A 235 2.44 10.32 -9.56
C ASP A 235 3.03 9.25 -8.63
N THR A 236 3.39 8.08 -9.17
CA THR A 236 3.97 6.92 -8.47
C THR A 236 5.51 6.89 -8.43
N CYS A 237 6.18 7.97 -8.85
CA CYS A 237 7.61 7.90 -9.14
C CYS A 237 8.55 8.02 -7.93
N GLN A 238 9.39 7.00 -7.73
CA GLN A 238 10.83 7.21 -7.63
C GLN A 238 11.38 7.31 -9.06
N VAL A 239 11.81 8.52 -9.41
CA VAL A 239 12.45 8.94 -10.67
C VAL A 239 13.28 7.85 -11.36
N GLY A 240 12.69 7.29 -12.41
CA GLY A 240 13.35 6.36 -13.32
C GLY A 240 12.45 5.78 -14.41
N ALA A 241 11.37 6.47 -14.83
CA ALA A 241 10.60 6.12 -16.04
C ALA A 241 9.58 7.21 -16.49
N CYS A 242 9.80 8.48 -16.15
CA CYS A 242 9.00 9.58 -16.68
C CYS A 242 9.95 10.67 -17.15
N ASP A 243 10.56 10.45 -18.33
CA ASP A 243 11.34 11.49 -18.98
C ASP A 243 10.42 12.65 -19.32
N LYS A 244 10.77 13.81 -18.76
CA LYS A 244 10.11 15.09 -18.99
C LYS A 244 10.10 15.40 -20.48
N ALA A 245 8.93 15.36 -21.11
CA ALA A 245 8.66 16.12 -22.32
C ALA A 245 7.85 17.37 -21.96
N ALA A 246 8.47 18.32 -21.26
CA ALA A 246 7.95 19.69 -21.22
C ALA A 246 8.27 20.35 -22.58
N PRO A 247 7.31 20.96 -23.29
CA PRO A 247 7.62 21.72 -24.49
C PRO A 247 8.36 23.00 -24.09
N SER A 248 9.57 23.17 -24.64
CA SER A 248 10.27 24.44 -24.66
C SER A 248 9.48 25.44 -25.51
N GLY A 249 8.62 26.22 -24.89
CA GLY A 249 7.99 27.38 -25.52
C GLY A 249 8.93 28.57 -25.50
N THR A 250 9.83 28.67 -26.48
CA THR A 250 10.53 29.94 -26.77
C THR A 250 9.64 30.76 -27.71
N GLY A 251 8.75 31.57 -27.14
CA GLY A 251 8.08 32.65 -27.85
C GLY A 251 8.61 33.98 -27.32
N SER A 252 9.61 34.55 -27.98
CA SER A 252 10.02 35.94 -27.73
C SER A 252 8.95 36.90 -28.25
N PRO A 253 8.58 37.97 -27.52
CA PRO A 253 7.74 39.02 -28.05
C PRO A 253 8.58 39.91 -28.99
N ALA A 254 8.07 40.16 -30.20
CA ALA A 254 8.62 41.15 -31.10
C ALA A 254 8.28 42.57 -30.58
N PRO A 255 9.24 43.50 -30.50
CA PRO A 255 8.93 44.90 -30.24
C PRO A 255 8.48 45.60 -31.53
N SER A 256 7.43 46.40 -31.39
CA SER A 256 6.97 47.44 -32.30
C SER A 256 7.94 48.60 -32.42
#